data_AF-A0AAV8ZTN3-F1
#
_entry.id   AF-A0AAV8ZTN3-F1
#
_cell.length_a   1.000
_cell.length_b   1.000
_cell.length_c   1.000
_cell.angle_alpha   90.00
_cell.angle_beta   90.00
_cell.angle_gamma   90.00
#
_symmetry.space_group_name_H-M   'P 1'
#
loop_
_entity.id
_entity.type
_entity.pdbx_description
1 polymer ?
#
loop_
_entity_poly.entity_id
_entity_poly.type
_entity_poly.pdbx_seq_one_letter_code
_entity_poly.pdbx_strand_id
1 'polypeptide(L)'
;MSSLNQTLKYTAGVSYLQLKPVLDKATPAQLLNMEHRNPYLIEKTDELWLLHCQKEFRNIKREGFESWREMYMRCLDEREAKLRAITASIKQSQDKSRPTHTTKLAYIDSVVNPPRTIAKIQAKNGILFDKKPAQTPSSRIAALALSQGAKKVVPLKSKKAPLMAKTLSFLKKWNRR
;
A
#
# COMPACT_ATOMS: atom_id res chain seq x y z
N MET A 1 53.10 -4.55 -8.67
CA MET A 1 52.41 -5.54 -9.54
C MET A 1 51.33 -6.35 -8.80
N SER A 2 50.84 -5.91 -7.63
CA SER A 2 50.03 -6.74 -6.74
C SER A 2 48.51 -6.49 -6.78
N SER A 3 48.01 -5.39 -7.37
CA SER A 3 46.56 -5.11 -7.36
C SER A 3 45.78 -5.78 -8.49
N LEU A 4 46.41 -6.09 -9.64
CA LEU A 4 45.74 -6.72 -10.79
C LEU A 4 45.27 -8.16 -10.51
N ASN A 5 45.99 -8.89 -9.65
CA ASN A 5 45.66 -10.28 -9.33
C ASN A 5 44.51 -10.42 -8.31
N GLN A 6 44.17 -9.35 -7.59
CA GLN A 6 43.15 -9.41 -6.55
C GLN A 6 41.73 -9.32 -7.14
N THR A 7 41.59 -8.61 -8.25
CA THR A 7 40.33 -8.41 -8.95
C THR A 7 39.85 -9.67 -9.70
N LEU A 8 40.78 -10.43 -10.30
CA LEU A 8 40.47 -11.67 -11.01
C LEU A 8 40.03 -12.82 -10.09
N LYS A 9 40.38 -12.77 -8.80
CA LYS A 9 39.96 -13.80 -7.84
C LYS A 9 38.44 -13.84 -7.68
N TYR A 10 37.76 -12.71 -7.82
CA TYR A 10 36.31 -12.63 -7.59
C TYR A 10 35.48 -13.01 -8.82
N THR A 11 35.99 -12.76 -10.03
CA THR A 11 35.39 -13.27 -11.28
C THR A 11 35.92 -14.63 -11.71
N ALA A 12 36.57 -15.36 -10.79
CA ALA A 12 37.16 -16.68 -11.05
C ALA A 12 38.08 -16.72 -12.28
N GLY A 13 38.77 -15.61 -12.60
CA GLY A 13 39.65 -15.50 -13.76
C GLY A 13 38.93 -15.27 -15.10
N VAL A 14 37.61 -15.00 -15.10
CA VAL A 14 36.83 -14.81 -16.33
C VAL A 14 36.98 -13.37 -16.85
N SER A 15 37.33 -13.26 -18.13
CA SER A 15 37.53 -11.99 -18.82
C SER A 15 36.22 -11.27 -19.12
N TYR A 16 36.28 -9.94 -19.34
CA TYR A 16 35.10 -9.15 -19.71
C TYR A 16 34.39 -9.70 -20.97
N LEU A 17 35.14 -10.16 -21.97
CA LEU A 17 34.56 -10.67 -23.22
C LEU A 17 33.68 -11.90 -23.00
N GLN A 18 34.06 -12.77 -22.06
CA GLN A 18 33.27 -13.95 -21.69
C GLN A 18 32.06 -13.58 -20.83
N LEU A 19 32.18 -12.55 -20.00
CA LEU A 19 31.08 -12.04 -19.18
C LEU A 19 30.09 -11.18 -19.96
N LYS A 20 30.52 -10.52 -21.04
CA LYS A 20 29.70 -9.62 -21.86
C LYS A 20 28.31 -10.18 -22.20
N PRO A 21 28.14 -11.41 -22.73
CA PRO A 21 26.80 -11.92 -23.05
C PRO A 21 25.89 -12.12 -21.82
N VAL A 22 26.47 -12.30 -20.63
CA VAL A 22 25.73 -12.39 -19.36
C VAL A 22 25.36 -10.98 -18.88
N LEU A 23 26.30 -10.04 -18.97
CA LEU A 23 26.11 -8.64 -18.59
C LEU A 23 25.08 -7.95 -19.48
N ASP A 24 25.07 -8.21 -20.79
CA ASP A 24 24.10 -7.68 -21.75
C ASP A 24 22.65 -8.06 -21.40
N LYS A 25 22.45 -9.25 -20.81
CA LYS A 25 21.14 -9.76 -20.39
C LYS A 25 20.80 -9.40 -18.95
N ALA A 26 21.77 -8.87 -18.20
CA ALA A 26 21.56 -8.54 -16.80
C ALA A 26 20.57 -7.40 -16.64
N THR A 27 19.83 -7.42 -15.55
CA THR A 27 19.05 -6.25 -15.13
C THR A 27 19.98 -5.18 -14.55
N PRO A 28 19.60 -3.88 -14.60
CA PRO A 28 20.43 -2.80 -14.05
C PRO A 28 20.84 -3.01 -12.58
N ALA A 29 19.94 -3.55 -11.76
CA ALA A 29 20.22 -3.87 -10.36
C ALA A 29 21.23 -5.01 -10.18
N GLN A 30 21.17 -6.03 -11.05
CA GLN A 30 22.17 -7.11 -11.06
C GLN A 30 23.52 -6.59 -11.54
N LEU A 31 23.55 -5.75 -12.57
CA LEU A 31 24.76 -5.12 -13.09
C LEU A 31 25.46 -4.29 -12.00
N LEU A 32 24.70 -3.47 -11.26
CA LEU A 32 25.22 -2.69 -10.14
C LEU A 32 25.82 -3.56 -9.02
N ASN A 33 25.15 -4.66 -8.67
CA ASN A 33 25.67 -5.60 -7.66
C ASN A 33 26.96 -6.31 -8.13
N MET A 34 27.05 -6.61 -9.42
CA MET A 34 28.26 -7.21 -10.01
C MET A 34 29.42 -6.21 -10.02
N GLU A 35 29.17 -4.95 -10.39
CA GLU A 35 30.15 -3.86 -10.34
C GLU A 35 30.65 -3.59 -8.92
N HIS A 36 29.76 -3.62 -7.93
CA HIS A 36 30.14 -3.41 -6.53
C HIS A 36 31.15 -4.46 -6.03
N ARG A 37 31.00 -5.69 -6.51
CA ARG A 37 31.92 -6.79 -6.20
C ARG A 37 33.18 -6.76 -7.07
N ASN A 38 33.07 -6.24 -8.29
CA ASN A 38 34.10 -6.24 -9.31
C ASN A 38 34.32 -4.83 -9.91
N PRO A 39 35.06 -3.95 -9.23
CA PRO A 39 35.20 -2.54 -9.65
C PRO A 39 35.76 -2.34 -11.06
N TYR A 40 36.57 -3.28 -11.57
CA TYR A 40 37.15 -3.18 -12.93
C TYR A 40 36.13 -3.26 -14.07
N LEU A 41 34.91 -3.75 -13.79
CA LEU A 41 33.87 -3.82 -14.80
C LEU A 41 33.29 -2.44 -15.11
N ILE A 42 33.33 -1.50 -14.15
CA ILE A 42 32.68 -0.18 -14.23
C ILE A 42 33.11 0.59 -15.49
N GLU A 43 34.39 0.57 -15.84
CA GLU A 43 34.89 1.27 -17.03
C GLU A 43 34.44 0.62 -18.34
N LYS A 44 34.16 -0.69 -18.33
CA LYS A 44 33.80 -1.46 -19.54
C LYS A 44 32.29 -1.61 -19.74
N THR A 45 31.50 -1.42 -18.69
CA THR A 45 30.04 -1.58 -18.70
C THR A 45 29.29 -0.32 -19.10
N ASP A 46 29.96 0.81 -19.39
CA ASP A 46 29.30 2.08 -19.74
C ASP A 46 28.38 1.96 -20.97
N GLU A 47 28.78 1.16 -21.97
CA GLU A 47 27.94 0.83 -23.14
C GLU A 47 26.64 0.10 -22.74
N LEU A 48 26.67 -0.72 -21.69
CA LEU A 48 25.49 -1.45 -21.21
C LEU A 48 24.51 -0.50 -20.51
N TRP A 49 25.03 0.48 -19.78
CA TRP A 49 24.22 1.52 -19.16
C TRP A 49 23.52 2.40 -20.20
N LEU A 50 24.16 2.67 -21.34
CA LEU A 50 23.49 3.33 -22.48
C LEU A 50 22.25 2.56 -22.93
N LEU A 51 22.34 1.23 -23.10
CA LEU A 51 21.21 0.40 -23.50
C LEU A 51 20.05 0.47 -22.48
N HIS A 52 20.38 0.46 -21.19
CA HIS A 52 19.38 0.61 -20.13
C HIS A 52 18.75 2.02 -20.12
N CYS A 53 19.54 3.08 -20.33
CA CYS A 53 19.04 4.44 -20.48
C CYS A 53 18.09 4.58 -21.67
N GLN A 54 18.43 4.02 -22.82
CA GLN A 54 17.58 4.04 -24.01
C GLN A 54 16.27 3.27 -23.79
N LYS A 55 16.29 2.20 -22.97
CA LYS A 55 15.09 1.42 -22.66
C LYS A 55 14.13 2.16 -21.73
N GLU A 56 14.63 2.71 -20.62
CA GLU A 56 13.83 3.30 -19.53
C GLU A 56 13.60 4.81 -19.66
N PHE A 57 14.57 5.54 -20.22
CA PHE A 57 14.66 7.00 -20.16
C PHE A 57 14.83 7.65 -21.54
N ARG A 58 13.99 7.26 -22.51
CA ARG A 58 14.03 7.71 -23.92
C ARG A 58 14.03 9.23 -24.11
N ASN A 59 13.41 9.97 -23.19
CA ASN A 59 13.21 11.42 -23.30
C ASN A 59 14.23 12.23 -22.49
N ILE A 60 15.11 11.57 -21.74
CA ILE A 60 16.06 12.24 -20.87
C ILE A 60 17.43 12.22 -21.56
N LYS A 61 18.10 13.36 -21.59
CA LYS A 61 19.43 13.50 -22.16
C LYS A 61 20.48 13.49 -21.05
N ARG A 62 21.68 13.08 -21.44
CA ARG A 62 22.87 13.15 -20.60
C ARG A 62 23.27 14.61 -20.39
N GLU A 63 23.59 14.97 -19.16
CA GLU A 63 23.95 16.32 -18.75
C GLU A 63 25.47 16.43 -18.50
N GLY A 64 26.12 17.41 -19.12
CA GLY A 64 27.55 17.67 -18.92
C GLY A 64 28.47 16.52 -19.39
N PHE A 65 29.40 16.13 -18.51
CA PHE A 65 30.40 15.08 -18.73
C PHE A 65 30.11 13.79 -17.94
N GLU A 66 28.86 13.55 -17.54
CA GLU A 66 28.50 12.32 -16.81
C GLU A 66 28.64 11.06 -17.70
N SER A 67 28.94 9.92 -17.09
CA SER A 67 28.87 8.60 -17.72
C SER A 67 27.41 8.15 -17.91
N TRP A 68 27.16 7.15 -18.77
CA TRP A 68 25.79 6.61 -18.91
C TRP A 68 25.32 5.96 -17.62
N ARG A 69 26.24 5.37 -16.87
CA ARG A 69 26.01 4.85 -15.52
C ARG A 69 25.51 5.93 -14.57
N GLU A 70 26.21 7.06 -14.50
CA GLU A 70 25.83 8.17 -13.62
C GLU A 70 24.48 8.78 -14.01
N MET A 71 24.24 8.99 -15.31
CA MET A 71 22.94 9.43 -15.82
C MET A 71 21.82 8.49 -15.36
N TYR A 72 22.03 7.18 -15.46
CA TYR A 72 21.04 6.18 -15.04
C TYR A 72 20.74 6.28 -13.53
N MET A 73 21.78 6.39 -12.69
CA MET A 73 21.62 6.52 -11.24
C MET A 73 20.85 7.78 -10.87
N ARG A 74 21.22 8.92 -11.46
CA ARG A 74 20.49 10.19 -11.26
C ARG A 74 19.01 10.05 -11.62
N CYS A 75 18.71 9.46 -12.78
CA CYS A 75 17.33 9.26 -13.22
C CYS A 75 16.54 8.30 -12.30
N LEU A 76 17.20 7.26 -11.76
CA LEU A 76 16.61 6.37 -10.77
C LEU A 76 16.28 7.11 -9.47
N ASP A 77 17.23 7.88 -8.94
CA ASP A 77 17.05 8.65 -7.71
C ASP A 77 15.92 9.66 -7.85
N GLU A 78 15.83 10.36 -8.98
CA GLU A 78 14.71 11.27 -9.27
C GLU A 78 13.37 10.54 -9.34
N ARG A 79 13.32 9.35 -9.98
CA ARG A 79 12.10 8.52 -10.06
C ARG A 79 11.69 8.07 -8.65
N GLU A 80 12.64 7.63 -7.83
CA GLU A 80 12.36 7.19 -6.46
C GLU A 80 11.92 8.36 -5.57
N ALA A 81 12.57 9.52 -5.67
CA ALA A 81 12.18 10.72 -4.95
C ALA A 81 10.75 11.15 -5.27
N LYS A 82 10.37 11.15 -6.56
CA LYS A 82 8.98 11.41 -7.01
C LYS A 82 8.01 10.40 -6.42
N LEU A 83 8.34 9.10 -6.46
CA LEU A 83 7.50 8.05 -5.90
C LEU A 83 7.31 8.22 -4.38
N ARG A 84 8.38 8.53 -3.64
CA ARG A 84 8.34 8.78 -2.19
C ARG A 84 7.48 10.01 -1.87
N ALA A 85 7.61 11.09 -2.64
CA ALA A 85 6.81 12.31 -2.45
C ALA A 85 5.32 12.05 -2.68
N ILE A 86 4.95 11.34 -3.77
CA ILE A 86 3.55 10.98 -4.05
C ILE A 86 3.01 10.07 -2.95
N THR A 87 3.77 9.05 -2.54
CA THR A 87 3.37 8.12 -1.48
C THR A 87 3.15 8.85 -0.16
N ALA A 88 4.02 9.80 0.19
CA ALA A 88 3.88 10.62 1.39
C ALA A 88 2.62 11.51 1.32
N SER A 89 2.36 12.15 0.18
CA SER A 89 1.16 12.96 -0.04
C SER A 89 -0.12 12.13 0.12
N ILE A 90 -0.16 10.93 -0.48
CA ILE A 90 -1.29 9.99 -0.35
C ILE A 90 -1.49 9.61 1.12
N LYS A 91 -0.44 9.18 1.82
CA LYS A 91 -0.53 8.84 3.25
C LYS A 91 -1.05 9.99 4.09
N GLN A 92 -0.50 11.20 3.90
CA GLN A 92 -0.98 12.40 4.59
C GLN A 92 -2.46 12.69 4.31
N SER A 93 -2.92 12.52 3.07
CA SER A 93 -4.34 12.69 2.74
C SER A 93 -5.24 11.62 3.37
N GLN A 94 -4.77 10.38 3.46
CA GLN A 94 -5.47 9.28 4.13
C GLN A 94 -5.58 9.54 5.63
N ASP A 95 -4.49 9.95 6.28
CA ASP A 95 -4.46 10.26 7.71
C ASP A 95 -5.36 11.46 8.06
N LYS A 96 -5.42 12.47 7.19
CA LYS A 96 -6.34 13.62 7.33
C LYS A 96 -7.79 13.24 7.06
N SER A 97 -8.03 12.25 6.21
CA SER A 97 -9.38 11.83 5.87
C SER A 97 -10.01 11.11 7.07
N ARG A 98 -11.17 11.59 7.51
CA ARG A 98 -11.96 10.85 8.49
C ARG A 98 -12.51 9.61 7.80
N PRO A 99 -12.51 8.43 8.45
CA PRO A 99 -13.11 7.22 7.89
C PRO A 99 -14.55 7.50 7.48
N THR A 100 -14.82 7.56 6.18
CA THR A 100 -16.13 7.91 5.63
C THR A 100 -17.14 6.78 5.82
N HIS A 101 -16.65 5.55 5.96
CA HIS A 101 -17.45 4.38 6.28
C HIS A 101 -17.08 3.85 7.67
N THR A 102 -18.08 3.78 8.55
CA THR A 102 -17.94 3.05 9.80
C THR A 102 -18.06 1.56 9.47
N THR A 103 -16.98 0.80 9.63
CA THR A 103 -17.04 -0.66 9.63
C THR A 103 -17.81 -1.09 10.86
N LYS A 104 -19.13 -1.25 10.72
CA LYS A 104 -19.96 -1.78 11.78
C LYS A 104 -19.75 -3.29 11.81
N LEU A 105 -19.06 -3.76 12.84
CA LEU A 105 -19.05 -5.19 13.16
C LEU A 105 -20.50 -5.63 13.38
N ALA A 106 -20.97 -6.61 12.60
CA ALA A 106 -22.35 -7.09 12.67
C ALA A 106 -22.67 -7.75 14.02
N TYR A 107 -21.65 -8.22 14.73
CA TYR A 107 -21.74 -8.88 16.02
C TYR A 107 -20.69 -8.29 16.97
N ILE A 108 -21.07 -7.24 17.70
CA ILE A 108 -20.21 -6.62 18.73
C ILE A 108 -20.45 -7.28 20.10
N ASP A 109 -21.71 -7.65 20.38
CA ASP A 109 -22.09 -8.24 21.66
C ASP A 109 -23.06 -9.43 21.54
N SER A 110 -23.67 -9.72 20.38
CA SER A 110 -24.59 -10.87 20.27
C SER A 110 -23.86 -12.18 19.94
N VAL A 111 -24.29 -13.28 20.54
CA VAL A 111 -23.99 -14.62 20.02
C VAL A 111 -24.75 -14.78 18.71
N VAL A 112 -24.09 -15.29 17.68
CA VAL A 112 -24.73 -15.60 16.38
C VAL A 112 -25.85 -16.58 16.63
N ASN A 113 -27.09 -16.17 16.35
CA ASN A 113 -28.21 -17.11 16.39
C ASN A 113 -27.95 -18.18 15.31
N PRO A 114 -27.80 -19.46 15.70
CA PRO A 114 -27.54 -20.51 14.73
C PRO A 114 -28.72 -20.59 13.75
N PRO A 115 -28.47 -20.83 12.45
CA PRO A 115 -29.52 -21.05 11.46
C PRO A 115 -30.56 -22.05 11.96
N ARG A 116 -31.85 -21.82 11.66
CA ARG A 116 -33.00 -22.53 12.26
C ARG A 116 -32.87 -24.05 12.26
N THR A 117 -32.29 -24.62 11.20
CA THR A 117 -32.04 -26.07 11.08
C THR A 117 -31.02 -26.56 12.10
N ILE A 118 -29.93 -25.81 12.29
CA ILE A 118 -28.86 -26.10 13.24
C ILE A 118 -29.36 -25.92 14.68
N ALA A 119 -30.20 -24.91 14.93
CA ALA A 119 -30.84 -24.70 16.24
C ALA A 119 -31.71 -25.90 16.66
N LYS A 120 -32.47 -26.50 15.72
CA LYS A 120 -33.27 -27.71 15.98
C LYS A 120 -32.38 -28.91 16.33
N ILE A 121 -31.27 -29.07 15.62
CA ILE A 121 -30.31 -30.16 15.85
C ILE A 121 -29.62 -30.00 17.20
N GLN A 122 -29.19 -28.79 17.56
CA GLN A 122 -28.59 -28.50 18.87
C GLN A 122 -29.56 -28.75 20.03
N ALA A 123 -30.84 -28.38 19.87
CA ALA A 123 -31.87 -28.67 20.86
C ALA A 123 -32.11 -30.18 21.03
N LYS A 124 -32.10 -30.94 19.92
CA LYS A 124 -32.23 -32.41 19.94
C LYS A 124 -31.01 -33.08 20.58
N ASN A 125 -29.82 -32.53 20.37
CA ASN A 125 -28.55 -33.08 20.86
C ASN A 125 -28.15 -32.53 22.25
N GLY A 126 -29.00 -31.74 22.91
CA GLY A 126 -28.74 -31.20 24.24
C GLY A 126 -27.64 -30.15 24.34
N ILE A 127 -27.15 -29.62 23.21
CA ILE A 127 -26.05 -28.63 23.15
C ILE A 127 -26.60 -27.20 23.27
N LEU A 128 -27.54 -26.99 24.18
CA LEU A 128 -28.19 -25.69 24.34
C LEU A 128 -27.22 -24.74 25.04
N PHE A 129 -26.68 -23.78 24.30
CA PHE A 129 -25.95 -22.66 24.90
C PHE A 129 -26.92 -21.84 25.76
N ASP A 130 -26.66 -21.73 27.05
CA ASP A 130 -27.42 -20.89 27.96
C ASP A 130 -27.56 -19.49 27.37
N LYS A 131 -28.80 -19.08 27.11
CA LYS A 131 -29.16 -17.74 26.67
C LYS A 131 -28.95 -16.76 27.84
N LYS A 132 -27.73 -16.61 28.35
CA LYS A 132 -27.39 -15.44 29.14
C LYS A 132 -27.60 -14.25 28.20
N PRO A 133 -28.50 -13.31 28.51
CA PRO A 133 -28.70 -12.17 27.65
C PRO A 133 -27.36 -11.45 27.56
N ALA A 134 -26.77 -11.46 26.37
CA ALA A 134 -25.65 -10.61 26.07
C ALA A 134 -26.05 -9.19 26.47
N GLN A 135 -25.30 -8.60 27.41
CA GLN A 135 -25.60 -7.26 27.88
C GLN A 135 -25.46 -6.31 26.70
N THR A 136 -26.60 -5.93 26.13
CA THR A 136 -26.65 -4.97 25.03
C THR A 136 -25.99 -3.66 25.48
N PRO A 137 -25.36 -2.91 24.58
CA PRO A 137 -24.77 -1.62 24.94
C PRO A 137 -25.83 -0.69 25.55
N SER A 138 -27.10 -0.79 25.10
CA SER A 138 -28.23 -0.06 25.68
C SER A 138 -28.52 -0.47 27.12
N SER A 139 -28.41 -1.75 27.49
CA SER A 139 -28.63 -2.20 28.87
C SER A 139 -27.49 -1.78 29.79
N ARG A 140 -26.24 -1.73 29.29
CA ARG A 140 -25.10 -1.22 30.05
C ARG A 140 -25.21 0.29 30.29
N ILE A 141 -25.58 1.05 29.26
CA ILE A 141 -25.81 2.50 29.37
C ILE A 141 -26.99 2.79 30.29
N ALA A 142 -28.08 2.02 30.21
CA ALA A 142 -29.22 2.17 31.12
C ALA A 142 -28.87 1.84 32.57
N ALA A 143 -28.10 0.78 32.82
CA ALA A 143 -27.60 0.45 34.15
C ALA A 143 -26.68 1.55 34.70
N LEU A 144 -25.82 2.14 33.84
CA LEU A 144 -24.98 3.28 34.22
C LEU A 144 -25.79 4.54 34.52
N ALA A 145 -26.82 4.83 33.70
CA ALA A 145 -27.71 5.97 33.89
C ALA A 145 -28.63 5.84 35.12
N LEU A 146 -28.94 4.61 35.55
CA LEU A 146 -29.65 4.37 36.81
C LEU A 146 -28.73 4.57 38.02
N SER A 147 -27.41 4.36 37.85
CA SER A 147 -26.42 4.56 38.92
C SER A 147 -26.01 6.03 39.11
N GLN A 148 -26.18 6.86 38.09
CA GLN A 148 -25.85 8.29 38.12
C GLN A 148 -27.03 9.10 37.58
N GLY A 149 -27.76 9.78 38.48
CA GLY A 149 -28.88 10.64 38.09
C GLY A 149 -28.46 11.72 37.09
N ALA A 150 -28.72 11.51 35.80
CA ALA A 150 -28.34 12.45 34.74
C ALA A 150 -29.43 12.64 33.68
N LYS A 151 -29.59 13.91 33.30
CA LYS A 151 -30.72 14.52 32.57
C LYS A 151 -30.87 14.03 31.14
N LYS A 152 -32.12 13.89 30.68
CA LYS A 152 -32.54 13.58 29.30
C LYS A 152 -32.00 14.62 28.31
N VAL A 153 -31.18 14.22 27.34
CA VAL A 153 -30.76 15.06 26.20
C VAL A 153 -31.63 14.72 24.98
N VAL A 154 -32.30 15.74 24.43
CA VAL A 154 -33.18 15.64 23.25
C VAL A 154 -32.32 15.58 21.97
N PRO A 155 -32.62 14.70 20.99
CA PRO A 155 -31.80 14.56 19.78
C PRO A 155 -32.01 15.73 18.80
N LEU A 156 -30.91 16.39 18.43
CA LEU A 156 -30.87 17.47 17.45
C LEU A 156 -30.95 16.92 16.01
N LYS A 157 -32.00 17.29 15.27
CA LYS A 157 -32.15 16.89 13.85
C LYS A 157 -31.10 17.59 12.99
N SER A 158 -30.29 16.82 12.26
CA SER A 158 -29.27 17.33 11.34
C SER A 158 -29.86 17.97 10.09
N LYS A 159 -29.48 19.21 9.77
CA LYS A 159 -29.82 19.87 8.49
C LYS A 159 -29.00 19.23 7.36
N LYS A 160 -29.64 18.92 6.22
CA LYS A 160 -28.98 18.31 5.05
C LYS A 160 -28.03 19.32 4.40
N ALA A 161 -26.79 18.89 4.12
CA ALA A 161 -25.72 19.72 3.57
C ALA A 161 -26.05 20.25 2.16
N PRO A 162 -25.62 21.49 1.81
CA PRO A 162 -26.04 22.20 0.60
C PRO A 162 -25.62 21.52 -0.72
N LEU A 163 -24.58 20.68 -0.71
CA LEU A 163 -24.11 19.96 -1.90
C LEU A 163 -25.12 18.91 -2.40
N MET A 164 -25.98 18.39 -1.51
CA MET A 164 -26.96 17.32 -1.80
C MET A 164 -28.31 17.87 -2.27
N ALA A 165 -28.52 19.19 -2.21
CA ALA A 165 -29.79 19.80 -2.60
C ALA A 165 -30.01 19.74 -4.13
N LYS A 166 -28.94 19.94 -4.91
CA LYS A 166 -29.01 19.93 -6.39
C LYS A 166 -29.18 18.52 -6.96
N THR A 167 -28.61 17.49 -6.32
CA THR A 167 -28.74 16.09 -6.78
C THR A 167 -30.14 15.53 -6.48
N LEU A 168 -30.71 15.85 -5.32
CA LEU A 168 -32.07 15.44 -4.97
C LEU A 168 -33.15 16.17 -5.79
N SER A 169 -32.93 17.42 -6.21
CA SER A 169 -33.89 18.12 -7.07
C SER A 169 -33.95 17.50 -8.47
N PHE A 170 -32.81 17.08 -9.00
CA PHE A 170 -32.70 16.37 -10.28
C PHE A 170 -33.44 15.03 -10.25
N LEU A 171 -33.23 14.23 -9.20
CA LEU A 171 -33.87 12.93 -9.05
C LEU A 171 -35.41 13.04 -8.88
N LYS A 172 -35.88 14.06 -8.14
CA LYS A 172 -37.32 14.31 -7.95
C LYS A 172 -38.03 14.83 -9.20
N LYS A 173 -37.30 15.48 -10.11
CA LYS A 173 -37.80 15.95 -11.41
C LYS A 173 -38.02 14.80 -12.40
N TRP A 174 -37.21 13.75 -12.30
CA TRP A 174 -37.32 12.56 -13.15
C TRP A 174 -38.53 11.70 -12.78
N ASN A 175 -38.86 11.60 -11.49
CA ASN A 175 -39.97 10.79 -10.97
C ASN A 175 -41.36 11.48 -11.02
N ARG A 176 -41.49 12.52 -11.86
CA ARG A 176 -42.73 13.31 -12.06
C ARG A 176 -43.18 13.32 -13.52
N ARG A 177 -42.56 12.51 -14.38
CA ARG A 177 -43.06 12.18 -15.72
C ARG A 177 -43.60 10.76 -15.71
#